data_AF-X0Z0F3-F1
#
_entry.id   AF-X0Z0F3-F1
#
_cell.length_a   1.000
_cell.length_b   1.000
_cell.length_c   1.000
_cell.angle_alpha   90.00
_cell.angle_beta   90.00
_cell.angle_gamma   90.00
#
_symmetry.space_group_name_H-M   'P 1'
#
loop_
_entity.id
_entity.type
_entity.pdbx_description
1 polymer ?
#
loop_
_entity_poly.entity_id
_entity_poly.type
_entity_poly.pdbx_seq_one_letter_code
_entity_poly.pdbx_strand_id
1 'polypeptide(L)'
;MNDVVRRFIVDGMGNLIAAGGFTNAGGTPANRIAMWDGSNWSPLGSGLNNSAVALARDWNKNIYVGGNFTSAGGVSANRVAKWDGSSWSPLGAGIEGDVVRTLAFDSNGNLYAGG
;
A
#
# COMPACT_ATOMS: atom_id res chain seq x y z
N MET A 1 10.33 0.49 -12.73
CA MET A 1 9.92 1.57 -11.79
C MET A 1 11.07 2.56 -11.69
N ASN A 2 10.79 3.84 -11.40
CA ASN A 2 11.77 4.93 -11.49
C ASN A 2 12.40 5.38 -10.14
N ASP A 3 12.06 4.73 -9.04
CA ASP A 3 12.66 4.93 -7.72
C ASP A 3 12.58 3.59 -6.96
N VAL A 4 13.10 3.54 -5.73
CA VAL A 4 13.16 2.37 -4.88
C VAL A 4 11.81 1.68 -4.72
N VAL A 5 11.83 0.36 -4.82
CA VAL A 5 10.73 -0.51 -4.37
C VAL A 5 11.11 -1.06 -3.00
N ARG A 6 10.24 -0.89 -2.01
CA ARG A 6 10.50 -1.29 -0.62
C ARG A 6 9.85 -2.62 -0.26
N ARG A 7 8.69 -2.92 -0.85
CA ARG A 7 7.93 -4.13 -0.52
C ARG A 7 7.16 -4.64 -1.73
N PHE A 8 7.06 -5.96 -1.81
CA PHE A 8 6.16 -6.68 -2.70
C PHE A 8 5.26 -7.62 -1.89
N ILE A 9 4.02 -7.81 -2.34
CA ILE A 9 3.12 -8.90 -1.93
C ILE A 9 2.33 -9.39 -3.14
N VAL A 10 1.67 -10.54 -3.02
CA VAL A 10 0.67 -10.99 -3.98
C VAL A 10 -0.73 -10.67 -3.42
N ASP A 11 -1.63 -10.13 -4.23
CA ASP A 11 -3.02 -9.90 -3.83
C ASP A 11 -3.81 -11.22 -3.79
N GLY A 12 -5.12 -11.14 -3.48
CA GLY A 12 -5.97 -12.33 -3.41
C GLY A 12 -6.43 -12.89 -4.77
N MET A 13 -5.98 -12.33 -5.88
CA MET A 13 -6.24 -12.76 -7.26
C MET A 13 -4.98 -13.29 -7.96
N GLY A 14 -3.80 -13.14 -7.35
CA GLY A 14 -2.53 -13.58 -7.90
C GLY A 14 -1.68 -12.45 -8.51
N ASN A 15 -2.14 -11.19 -8.43
CA ASN A 15 -1.42 -10.04 -8.96
C ASN A 15 -0.32 -9.60 -7.99
N LEU A 16 0.81 -9.12 -8.52
CA LEU A 16 1.91 -8.60 -7.73
C LEU A 16 1.65 -7.14 -7.38
N ILE A 17 1.63 -6.81 -6.10
CA ILE A 17 1.57 -5.43 -5.60
C ILE A 17 2.97 -4.98 -5.22
N ALA A 18 3.38 -3.84 -5.73
CA ALA A 18 4.65 -3.18 -5.43
C ALA A 18 4.41 -1.87 -4.70
N ALA A 19 5.16 -1.63 -3.63
CA ALA A 19 5.13 -0.40 -2.85
C ALA A 19 6.53 0.20 -2.70
N GLY A 20 6.65 1.52 -2.75
CA GLY A 20 7.95 2.18 -2.60
C GLY A 20 7.94 3.68 -2.79
N GLY A 21 9.02 4.17 -3.39
CA GLY A 21 9.26 5.58 -3.70
C GLY A 21 8.91 6.00 -5.14
N PHE A 22 8.51 5.06 -6.00
CA PHE A 22 8.33 5.35 -7.42
C PHE A 22 7.10 6.23 -7.70
N THR A 23 7.12 6.90 -8.84
CA THR A 23 5.97 7.61 -9.44
C THR A 23 5.60 7.06 -10.82
N ASN A 24 6.37 6.08 -11.31
CA ASN A 24 6.11 5.38 -12.56
C ASN A 24 6.44 3.88 -12.41
N ALA A 25 5.57 3.03 -12.96
CA ALA A 25 5.75 1.58 -13.05
C ALA A 25 5.55 1.13 -14.51
N GLY A 26 6.63 0.70 -15.17
CA GLY A 26 6.56 0.14 -16.53
C GLY A 26 6.04 1.11 -17.59
N GLY A 27 6.28 2.42 -17.45
CA GLY A 27 5.73 3.44 -18.34
C GLY A 27 4.40 4.02 -17.86
N THR A 28 3.67 3.32 -17.00
CA THR A 28 2.40 3.79 -16.42
C THR A 28 2.66 4.70 -15.20
N PRO A 29 2.08 5.90 -15.12
CA PRO A 29 2.08 6.71 -13.90
C PRO A 29 1.45 5.95 -12.73
N ALA A 30 2.19 5.79 -11.63
CA ALA A 30 1.73 5.10 -10.44
C ALA A 30 2.43 5.64 -9.20
N ASN A 31 1.68 6.30 -8.32
CA ASN A 31 2.24 6.99 -7.16
C ASN A 31 2.43 6.03 -5.99
N ARG A 32 3.67 5.58 -5.81
CA ARG A 32 4.18 4.85 -4.64
C ARG A 32 3.60 3.45 -4.42
N ILE A 33 2.58 3.08 -5.19
CA ILE A 33 1.96 1.76 -5.18
C ILE A 33 1.40 1.39 -6.57
N ALA A 34 1.64 0.16 -7.02
CA ALA A 34 1.21 -0.34 -8.32
C ALA A 34 0.93 -1.85 -8.28
N MET A 35 0.07 -2.33 -9.18
CA MET A 35 -0.27 -3.73 -9.39
C MET A 35 0.22 -4.20 -10.75
N TRP A 36 0.77 -5.42 -10.80
CA TRP A 36 1.09 -6.14 -12.01
C TRP A 36 0.18 -7.35 -12.16
N ASP A 37 -0.58 -7.39 -13.25
CA ASP A 37 -1.57 -8.44 -13.55
C ASP A 37 -0.99 -9.65 -14.31
N GLY A 38 0.33 -9.68 -14.52
CA GLY A 38 1.00 -10.67 -15.37
C GLY A 38 1.44 -10.10 -16.73
N SER A 39 0.88 -8.97 -17.15
CA SER A 39 1.17 -8.34 -18.45
C SER A 39 1.37 -6.82 -18.38
N ASN A 40 0.66 -6.12 -17.49
CA ASN A 40 0.65 -4.67 -17.39
C ASN A 40 0.75 -4.19 -15.95
N TRP A 41 1.39 -3.03 -15.78
CA TRP A 41 1.36 -2.27 -14.53
C TRP A 41 0.18 -1.29 -14.53
N SER A 42 -0.55 -1.26 -13.41
CA SER A 42 -1.62 -0.29 -13.14
C SER A 42 -1.45 0.34 -11.75
N PRO A 43 -1.85 1.60 -11.55
CA PRO A 43 -1.87 2.21 -10.22
C PRO A 43 -3.05 1.68 -9.37
N LEU A 44 -2.91 1.70 -8.04
CA LEU A 44 -4.06 1.51 -7.13
C LEU A 44 -4.72 2.86 -6.86
N GLY A 45 -5.78 3.17 -7.62
CA GLY A 45 -6.41 4.48 -7.61
C GLY A 45 -5.40 5.59 -7.97
N SER A 46 -5.46 6.73 -7.27
CA SER A 46 -4.48 7.82 -7.44
C SER A 46 -3.14 7.56 -6.75
N GLY A 47 -3.00 6.44 -6.03
CA GLY A 47 -1.82 6.09 -5.23
C GLY A 47 -1.70 6.90 -3.93
N LEU A 48 -0.47 7.10 -3.45
CA LEU A 48 -0.17 7.73 -2.17
C LEU A 48 0.62 9.02 -2.36
N ASN A 49 0.48 9.98 -1.44
CA ASN A 49 1.20 11.26 -1.51
C ASN A 49 2.66 11.19 -1.01
N ASN A 50 3.07 10.09 -0.38
CA ASN A 50 4.45 9.86 0.08
C ASN A 50 4.76 8.36 0.10
N SER A 51 6.01 8.01 0.45
CA SER A 51 6.53 6.65 0.40
C SER A 51 5.67 5.63 1.15
N ALA A 52 5.41 4.50 0.47
CA ALA A 52 4.97 3.27 1.10
C ALA A 52 6.17 2.40 1.44
N VAL A 53 6.15 1.81 2.63
CA VAL A 53 7.25 1.04 3.20
C VAL A 53 6.81 -0.38 3.56
N ALA A 54 5.60 -0.54 4.06
CA ALA A 54 5.04 -1.81 4.49
C ALA A 54 3.81 -2.20 3.67
N LEU A 55 3.62 -3.49 3.46
CA LEU A 55 2.41 -4.08 2.89
C LEU A 55 2.03 -5.34 3.66
N ALA A 56 0.74 -5.49 3.94
CA ALA A 56 0.13 -6.72 4.47
C ALA A 56 -1.21 -6.98 3.76
N ARG A 57 -1.70 -8.21 3.83
CA ARG A 57 -2.98 -8.62 3.23
C ARG A 57 -3.79 -9.41 4.25
N ASP A 58 -5.08 -9.09 4.40
CA ASP A 58 -5.98 -9.88 5.23
C ASP A 58 -6.59 -11.06 4.45
N TRP A 59 -7.38 -11.91 5.14
CA TRP A 59 -8.05 -13.04 4.49
C TRP A 59 -9.16 -12.61 3.53
N ASN A 60 -9.70 -11.41 3.70
CA ASN A 60 -10.68 -10.79 2.81
C ASN A 60 -10.02 -10.13 1.60
N LYS A 61 -8.73 -10.40 1.36
CA LYS A 61 -7.95 -9.93 0.21
C LYS A 61 -7.72 -8.42 0.17
N ASN A 62 -8.00 -7.70 1.25
CA ASN A 62 -7.70 -6.29 1.34
C ASN A 62 -6.19 -6.09 1.51
N ILE A 63 -5.65 -5.04 0.89
CA ILE A 63 -4.25 -4.65 1.05
C ILE A 63 -4.14 -3.55 2.08
N TYR A 64 -3.23 -3.69 3.03
CA TYR A 64 -2.90 -2.68 4.03
C TYR A 64 -1.54 -2.14 3.71
N VAL A 65 -1.40 -0.81 3.72
CA VAL A 65 -0.15 -0.12 3.43
C VAL A 65 0.26 0.72 4.62
N GLY A 66 1.54 0.65 4.96
CA GLY A 66 2.18 1.48 5.98
C GLY A 66 3.31 2.30 5.37
N GLY A 67 3.51 3.53 5.84
CA GLY A 67 4.59 4.38 5.35
C GLY A 67 4.60 5.78 5.95
N ASN A 68 5.08 6.76 5.18
CA ASN A 68 5.18 8.16 5.60
C ASN A 68 4.15 9.07 4.92
N PHE A 69 3.07 8.48 4.40
CA PHE A 69 2.02 9.19 3.68
C PHE A 69 0.98 9.74 4.64
N THR A 70 0.29 10.78 4.19
CA THR A 70 -0.86 11.39 4.89
C THR A 70 -2.12 11.36 4.03
N SER A 71 -2.03 10.88 2.79
CA SER A 71 -3.17 10.64 1.93
C SER A 71 -2.99 9.40 1.06
N ALA A 72 -4.07 8.65 0.89
CA ALA A 72 -4.19 7.51 0.00
C ALA A 72 -5.45 7.68 -0.87
N GLY A 73 -5.29 7.67 -2.20
CA GLY A 73 -6.41 7.86 -3.13
C GLY A 73 -7.14 9.19 -2.99
N GLY A 74 -6.50 10.23 -2.44
CA GLY A 74 -7.13 11.51 -2.13
C GLY A 74 -7.90 11.56 -0.80
N VAL A 75 -8.01 10.43 -0.10
CA VAL A 75 -8.58 10.37 1.25
C VAL A 75 -7.48 10.64 2.28
N SER A 76 -7.80 11.36 3.36
CA SER A 76 -6.88 11.56 4.48
C SER A 76 -6.64 10.23 5.19
N ALA A 77 -5.38 9.78 5.24
CA ALA A 77 -4.99 8.53 5.88
C ALA A 77 -3.58 8.68 6.45
N ASN A 78 -3.48 8.70 7.78
CA ASN A 78 -2.24 9.01 8.48
C ASN A 78 -1.38 7.75 8.65
N ARG A 79 -0.36 7.60 7.79
CA ARG A 79 0.68 6.57 7.78
C ARG A 79 0.23 5.11 7.61
N VAL A 80 -1.07 4.84 7.69
CA VAL A 80 -1.68 3.52 7.47
C VAL A 80 -3.03 3.64 6.77
N ALA A 81 -3.25 2.80 5.77
CA ALA A 81 -4.48 2.78 4.97
C ALA A 81 -4.80 1.37 4.46
N LYS A 82 -6.05 1.16 4.08
CA LYS A 82 -6.58 -0.08 3.51
C LYS A 82 -7.09 0.16 2.09
N TRP A 83 -6.74 -0.73 1.18
CA TRP A 83 -7.30 -0.86 -0.17
C TRP A 83 -8.17 -2.11 -0.25
N ASP A 84 -9.43 -1.94 -0.64
CA ASP A 84 -10.41 -3.03 -0.73
C ASP A 84 -10.51 -3.70 -2.11
N GLY A 85 -9.64 -3.30 -3.05
CA GLY A 85 -9.73 -3.68 -4.47
C GLY A 85 -10.26 -2.54 -5.35
N SER A 86 -10.89 -1.53 -4.76
CA SER A 86 -11.53 -0.42 -5.48
C SER A 86 -11.27 0.95 -4.87
N SER A 87 -11.20 1.04 -3.54
CA SER A 87 -11.17 2.29 -2.79
C SER A 87 -10.18 2.23 -1.64
N TRP A 88 -9.60 3.40 -1.34
CA TRP A 88 -8.76 3.62 -0.17
C TRP A 88 -9.62 4.04 1.02
N SER A 89 -9.32 3.51 2.20
CA SER A 89 -9.89 3.94 3.48
C SER A 89 -8.81 4.09 4.55
N PRO A 90 -8.93 5.09 5.44
CA PRO A 90 -8.04 5.20 6.59
C PRO A 90 -8.32 4.10 7.61
N LEU A 91 -7.32 3.77 8.43
CA LEU A 91 -7.50 2.94 9.61
C LEU A 91 -7.63 3.79 10.86
N GLY A 92 -8.87 4.08 11.26
CA GLY A 92 -9.16 4.97 12.39
C GLY A 92 -8.51 6.34 12.21
N ALA A 93 -7.87 6.85 13.26
CA ALA A 93 -7.09 8.10 13.21
C ALA A 93 -5.71 7.92 12.55
N GLY A 94 -5.32 6.70 12.19
CA GLY A 94 -3.98 6.34 11.72
C GLY A 94 -2.98 6.25 12.87
N ILE A 95 -1.70 6.43 12.55
CA ILE A 95 -0.59 6.30 13.51
C ILE A 95 0.17 7.62 13.57
N GLU A 96 0.33 8.17 14.78
CA GLU A 96 1.15 9.35 15.05
C GLU A 96 2.63 8.99 15.21
N GLY A 97 3.52 9.96 14.93
CA GLY A 97 4.97 9.79 15.08
C GLY A 97 5.72 9.60 13.76
N ASP A 98 6.60 8.62 13.69
CA ASP A 98 7.44 8.37 12.51
C ASP A 98 6.79 7.34 11.57
N VAL A 99 7.50 6.96 10.50
CA VAL A 99 7.10 6.03 9.45
C VAL A 99 6.66 4.66 9.99
N VAL A 100 5.54 4.14 9.51
CA VAL A 100 5.17 2.72 9.70
C VAL A 100 6.05 1.85 8.79
N ARG A 101 6.97 1.09 9.38
CA ARG A 101 7.99 0.30 8.64
C ARG A 101 7.57 -1.14 8.39
N THR A 102 6.69 -1.69 9.20
CA THR A 102 6.19 -3.05 9.07
C THR A 102 4.71 -3.17 9.40
N LEU A 103 4.05 -4.13 8.76
CA LEU A 103 2.68 -4.53 9.01
C LEU A 103 2.61 -6.06 9.01
N ALA A 104 1.92 -6.64 9.99
CA ALA A 104 1.73 -8.08 10.08
C ALA A 104 0.34 -8.41 10.64
N PHE A 105 -0.28 -9.47 10.14
CA PHE A 105 -1.50 -10.03 10.72
C PHE A 105 -1.16 -11.21 11.62
N ASP A 106 -1.85 -11.36 12.75
CA ASP A 106 -1.89 -12.61 13.49
C ASP A 106 -2.91 -13.59 12.89
N SER A 107 -3.01 -14.78 13.49
CA SER A 107 -3.99 -15.80 13.11
C SER A 107 -5.43 -15.46 13.51
N ASN A 108 -5.69 -14.36 14.19
CA ASN A 108 -7.03 -13.89 14.55
C ASN A 108 -7.49 -12.73 13.66
N GLY A 109 -6.65 -12.26 12.74
CA GLY A 109 -6.93 -11.13 11.86
C GLY A 109 -6.62 -9.76 12.47
N ASN A 110 -5.90 -9.70 13.59
CA ASN A 110 -5.43 -8.44 14.16
C ASN A 110 -4.22 -7.93 13.38
N LEU A 111 -4.25 -6.65 12.98
CA LEU A 111 -3.15 -5.98 12.33
C LEU A 111 -2.21 -5.34 13.35
N TYR A 112 -0.93 -5.68 13.26
CA TYR A 112 0.15 -5.07 14.03
C TYR A 112 0.97 -4.16 13.13
N ALA A 113 1.29 -2.96 13.63
CA ALA A 113 2.17 -2.01 12.99
C ALA A 113 3.41 -1.76 13.84
N GLY A 114 4.56 -1.58 13.20
CA GLY A 114 5.81 -1.25 13.88
C GLY A 114 6.73 -0.40 13.02
N GLY A 115 7.64 0.34 13.65
CA GLY A 115 8.55 1.27 12.98
C GLY A 115 9.17 2.25 13.95
#